data_AF-A0A1V4CTE4-F1
#
_entry.id   AF-A0A1V4CTE4-F1
#
_cell.length_a   1.000
_cell.length_b   1.000
_cell.length_c   1.000
_cell.angle_alpha   90.00
_cell.angle_beta   90.00
_cell.angle_gamma   90.00
#
_symmetry.space_group_name_H-M   'P 1'
#
loop_
_entity.id
_entity.type
_entity.pdbx_description
1 polymer ?
#
loop_
_entity_poly.entity_id
_entity_poly.type
_entity_poly.pdbx_seq_one_letter_code
_entity_poly.pdbx_strand_id
1 'polypeptide(L)'
;MRIRVDVEPDRPSLRWEEVHGPARSVMYELLGSHDAAMAQSLHDEGWRGRPLKPLGMTSPQFKGAPRKNGVYTTSNDGSVWLGSPIPEVAAALVASLASRTEIVWGAARLKVRGFNVDVSGEFSDGPVELSTATPVVVKHESRYLLPGDDHYLERLQHNLTHKADVLGLPAPHGLLVLEAGPRRRFTVRGAPRIGAQVRVAMEADARYVEALRSWGLGLDTVQGFGWIR
;
A
#
# COMPACT_ATOMS: atom_id res chain seq x y z
N MET A 1 -3.28 11.06 3.99
CA MET A 1 -2.92 11.76 2.73
C MET A 1 -2.40 10.74 1.72
N ARG A 2 -2.87 10.84 0.47
CA ARG A 2 -2.44 9.98 -0.64
C ARG A 2 -1.75 10.83 -1.71
N ILE A 3 -0.74 10.26 -2.36
CA ILE A 3 0.03 10.93 -3.41
C ILE A 3 0.08 9.99 -4.61
N ARG A 4 -0.37 10.47 -5.76
CA ARG A 4 -0.21 9.81 -7.05
C ARG A 4 0.99 10.42 -7.76
N VAL A 5 1.97 9.61 -8.12
CA VAL A 5 3.13 10.02 -8.93
C VAL A 5 2.93 9.46 -10.32
N ASP A 6 2.88 10.34 -11.32
CA ASP A 6 2.81 9.92 -12.72
C ASP A 6 4.22 9.64 -13.24
N VAL A 7 4.39 8.48 -13.85
CA VAL A 7 5.70 7.94 -14.22
C VAL A 7 5.72 7.37 -15.63
N GLU A 8 6.87 7.51 -16.27
CA GLU A 8 7.17 6.93 -17.58
C GLU A 8 8.36 5.97 -17.44
N PRO A 9 8.22 4.68 -17.82
CA PRO A 9 9.26 3.68 -17.64
C PRO A 9 10.29 3.70 -18.78
N ASP A 10 11.56 3.46 -18.46
CA ASP A 10 12.67 3.35 -19.43
C ASP A 10 12.68 2.05 -20.26
N ARG A 11 11.75 1.13 -19.98
CA ARG A 11 11.73 -0.22 -20.56
C ARG A 11 10.32 -0.72 -20.78
N PRO A 12 10.11 -1.65 -21.73
CA PRO A 12 8.78 -2.14 -22.10
C PRO A 12 8.18 -3.18 -21.13
N SER A 13 8.98 -3.70 -20.20
CA SER A 13 8.51 -4.70 -19.23
C SER A 13 9.41 -4.81 -17.99
N LEU A 14 8.81 -5.22 -16.89
CA LEU A 14 9.46 -5.64 -15.65
C LEU A 14 9.35 -7.16 -15.48
N ARG A 15 10.28 -7.75 -14.73
CA ARG A 15 10.09 -9.11 -14.21
C ARG A 15 9.03 -9.08 -13.12
N TRP A 16 8.32 -10.19 -12.93
CA TRP A 16 7.25 -10.26 -11.92
C TRP A 16 7.77 -10.04 -10.49
N GLU A 17 9.00 -10.45 -10.21
CA GLU A 17 9.69 -10.25 -8.93
C GLU A 17 9.98 -8.76 -8.66
N GLU A 18 10.11 -7.96 -9.73
CA GLU A 18 10.39 -6.53 -9.66
C GLU A 18 9.13 -5.69 -9.51
N VAL A 19 7.93 -6.27 -9.67
CA VAL A 19 6.67 -5.51 -9.53
C VAL A 19 6.50 -5.00 -8.09
N HIS A 20 6.75 -5.85 -7.10
CA HIS A 20 6.63 -5.51 -5.67
C HIS A 20 7.97 -5.51 -4.93
N GLY A 21 8.99 -6.21 -5.45
CA GLY A 21 10.31 -6.33 -4.82
C GLY A 21 10.93 -5.00 -4.36
N PRO A 22 10.99 -3.97 -5.22
CA PRO A 22 11.59 -2.68 -4.92
C PRO A 22 10.75 -1.75 -4.05
N ALA A 23 9.46 -2.02 -3.87
CA ALA A 23 8.50 -1.08 -3.26
C ALA A 23 8.98 -0.54 -1.90
N ARG A 24 9.37 -1.46 -1.00
CA ARG A 24 9.85 -1.08 0.33
C ARG A 24 11.10 -0.20 0.25
N SER A 25 12.10 -0.58 -0.56
CA SER A 25 13.34 0.22 -0.64
C SER A 25 13.08 1.59 -1.22
N VAL A 26 12.24 1.69 -2.26
CA VAL A 26 11.84 2.96 -2.87
C VAL A 26 11.16 3.87 -1.85
N MET A 27 10.23 3.34 -1.04
CA MET A 27 9.57 4.13 0.01
C MET A 27 10.56 4.75 0.99
N TYR A 28 11.50 3.95 1.51
CA TYR A 28 12.47 4.43 2.50
C TYR A 28 13.57 5.30 1.88
N GLU A 29 13.91 5.10 0.60
CA GLU A 29 14.81 6.01 -0.14
C GLU A 29 14.17 7.39 -0.30
N LEU A 30 12.89 7.45 -0.69
CA LEU A 30 12.15 8.70 -0.80
C LEU A 30 12.12 9.43 0.55
N LEU A 31 11.66 8.76 1.61
CA LEU A 31 11.66 9.34 2.95
C LEU A 31 13.06 9.80 3.38
N GLY A 32 14.06 8.93 3.24
CA GLY A 32 15.42 9.19 3.72
C GLY A 32 16.13 10.30 2.97
N SER A 33 15.72 10.60 1.73
CA SER A 33 16.25 11.73 0.97
C SER A 33 15.82 13.10 1.52
N HIS A 34 14.75 13.13 2.32
CA HIS A 34 14.28 14.33 3.00
C HIS A 34 14.62 14.29 4.49
N ASP A 35 14.33 13.18 5.16
CA ASP A 35 14.56 12.96 6.58
C ASP A 35 15.06 11.52 6.83
N ALA A 36 16.39 11.37 6.86
CA ALA A 36 17.07 10.10 7.08
C ALA A 36 16.77 9.50 8.47
N ALA A 37 16.64 10.34 9.50
CA ALA A 37 16.39 9.88 10.86
C ALA A 37 14.98 9.32 11.00
N MET A 38 13.97 10.01 10.45
CA MET A 38 12.59 9.50 10.40
C MET A 38 12.51 8.21 9.59
N ALA A 39 13.15 8.16 8.42
CA ALA A 39 13.14 6.95 7.59
C ALA A 39 13.74 5.74 8.33
N GLN A 40 14.85 5.94 9.05
CA GLN A 40 15.51 4.90 9.82
C GLN A 40 14.68 4.44 11.02
N SER A 41 14.22 5.37 11.88
CA SER A 41 13.38 5.02 13.03
C SER A 41 12.10 4.30 12.59
N LEU A 42 11.44 4.78 11.52
CA LEU A 42 10.24 4.13 10.99
C LEU A 42 10.54 2.72 10.44
N HIS A 43 11.69 2.54 9.78
CA HIS A 43 12.12 1.26 9.26
C HIS A 43 12.40 0.24 10.38
N ASP A 44 13.18 0.64 11.38
CA ASP A 44 13.73 -0.25 12.40
C ASP A 44 12.73 -0.48 13.55
N GLU A 45 12.04 0.57 13.97
CA GLU A 45 11.24 0.58 15.21
C GLU A 45 9.72 0.66 14.93
N GLY A 46 9.32 1.30 13.84
CA GLY A 46 7.91 1.56 13.52
C GLY A 46 7.47 2.96 13.96
N TRP A 47 6.25 3.12 14.48
CA TRP A 47 5.69 4.42 14.85
C TRP A 47 5.33 4.50 16.33
N ARG A 48 5.88 5.49 17.03
CA ARG A 48 5.57 5.80 18.45
C ARG A 48 5.59 4.57 19.37
N GLY A 49 6.66 3.77 19.29
CA GLY A 49 6.84 2.58 20.12
C GLY A 49 5.99 1.36 19.70
N ARG A 50 5.28 1.45 18.56
CA ARG A 50 4.57 0.30 17.95
C ARG A 50 5.32 -0.15 16.70
N PRO A 51 5.46 -1.47 16.44
CA PRO A 51 6.21 -1.99 15.29
C PRO A 51 5.55 -1.72 13.93
N LEU A 52 4.29 -1.28 13.94
CA LEU A 52 3.52 -0.97 12.74
C LEU A 52 4.08 0.27 12.04
N LYS A 53 4.09 0.21 10.70
CA LYS A 53 4.58 1.26 9.82
C LYS A 53 3.39 1.86 9.09
N PRO A 54 2.92 3.06 9.46
CA PRO A 54 1.81 3.76 8.80
C PRO A 54 2.19 4.27 7.41
N LEU A 55 2.44 3.33 6.51
CA LEU A 55 2.88 3.55 5.13
C LEU A 55 2.10 2.61 4.22
N GLY A 56 1.52 3.17 3.16
CA GLY A 56 0.90 2.43 2.08
C GLY A 56 1.52 2.82 0.75
N MET A 57 1.56 1.89 -0.19
CA MET A 57 1.83 2.20 -1.59
C MET A 57 1.21 1.17 -2.53
N THR A 58 1.31 1.40 -3.83
CA THR A 58 1.11 0.40 -4.88
C THR A 58 2.44 0.04 -5.54
N SER A 59 2.47 -1.06 -6.29
CA SER A 59 3.42 -1.19 -7.38
C SER A 59 3.11 -0.19 -8.51
N PRO A 60 4.05 0.10 -9.43
CA PRO A 60 3.76 0.85 -10.64
C PRO A 60 2.64 0.19 -11.43
N GLN A 61 1.66 1.00 -11.84
CA GLN A 61 0.51 0.59 -12.63
C GLN A 61 0.59 1.27 -13.98
N PHE A 62 0.62 0.48 -15.06
CA PHE A 62 0.74 0.99 -16.43
C PHE A 62 -0.56 0.79 -17.19
N LYS A 63 -1.30 1.86 -17.44
CA LYS A 63 -2.58 1.83 -18.14
C LYS A 63 -2.35 1.62 -19.64
N GLY A 64 -3.14 0.72 -20.24
CA GLY A 64 -3.04 0.41 -21.67
C GLY A 64 -1.80 -0.43 -22.06
N ALA A 65 -1.01 -0.91 -21.09
CA ALA A 65 0.10 -1.81 -21.37
C ALA A 65 -0.40 -3.12 -22.03
N PRO A 66 0.25 -3.59 -23.11
CA PRO A 66 -0.18 -4.79 -23.83
C PRO A 66 0.01 -6.02 -22.96
N ARG A 67 -0.95 -6.95 -22.92
CA ARG A 67 -0.79 -8.18 -22.13
C ARG A 67 0.21 -9.13 -22.80
N LYS A 68 1.22 -9.57 -22.05
CA LYS A 68 2.19 -10.59 -22.49
C LYS A 68 2.46 -11.59 -21.38
N ASN A 69 2.48 -12.87 -21.71
CA ASN A 69 2.74 -13.93 -20.73
C ASN A 69 4.18 -13.84 -20.18
N GLY A 70 4.33 -14.12 -18.88
CA GLY A 70 5.63 -14.22 -18.22
C GLY A 70 6.29 -12.91 -17.80
N VAL A 71 5.74 -11.75 -18.18
CA VAL A 71 6.30 -10.44 -17.83
C VAL A 71 5.22 -9.46 -17.41
N TYR A 72 5.61 -8.43 -16.66
CA TYR A 72 4.75 -7.29 -16.36
C TYR A 72 5.06 -6.16 -17.34
N THR A 73 4.24 -6.04 -18.37
CA THR A 73 4.44 -5.03 -19.43
C THR A 73 4.15 -3.62 -18.94
N THR A 74 4.80 -2.66 -19.57
CA THR A 74 4.67 -1.25 -19.22
C THR A 74 4.05 -0.44 -20.36
N SER A 75 3.73 0.81 -20.08
CA SER A 75 3.26 1.82 -21.03
C SER A 75 3.72 3.20 -20.55
N ASN A 76 3.57 4.23 -21.39
CA ASN A 76 3.92 5.60 -21.02
C ASN A 76 2.88 6.27 -20.10
N ASP A 77 1.76 5.61 -19.81
CA ASP A 77 0.72 6.05 -18.87
C ASP A 77 0.86 5.25 -17.57
N GLY A 78 1.93 5.53 -16.83
CA GLY A 78 2.27 4.87 -15.58
C GLY A 78 1.93 5.72 -14.36
N SER A 79 1.59 5.06 -13.25
CA SER A 79 1.46 5.72 -11.95
C SER A 79 1.91 4.85 -10.78
N VAL A 80 2.42 5.49 -9.73
CA VAL A 80 2.69 4.88 -8.43
C VAL A 80 1.92 5.66 -7.38
N TRP A 81 1.19 4.97 -6.51
CA TRP A 81 0.55 5.60 -5.36
C TRP A 81 1.36 5.32 -4.11
N LEU A 82 1.49 6.33 -3.25
CA LEU A 82 2.06 6.21 -1.92
C LEU A 82 1.30 7.11 -0.94
N GLY A 83 1.41 6.82 0.35
CA GLY A 83 0.73 7.63 1.35
C GLY A 83 1.05 7.22 2.78
N SER A 84 0.59 8.09 3.67
CA SER A 84 0.58 7.86 5.11
C SER A 84 -0.64 8.53 5.75
N PRO A 85 -1.22 7.91 6.79
CA PRO A 85 -2.19 8.57 7.66
C PRO A 85 -1.52 9.52 8.66
N ILE A 86 -0.19 9.47 8.82
CA ILE A 86 0.56 10.35 9.72
C ILE A 86 0.94 11.63 8.95
N PRO A 87 0.48 12.82 9.38
CA PRO A 87 0.75 14.06 8.67
C PRO A 87 2.24 14.35 8.45
N GLU A 88 3.07 14.12 9.47
CA GLU A 88 4.52 14.35 9.42
C GLU A 88 5.21 13.48 8.36
N VAL A 89 4.86 12.18 8.32
CA VAL A 89 5.37 11.22 7.33
C VAL A 89 4.86 11.58 5.93
N ALA A 90 3.58 11.95 5.80
CA ALA A 90 3.02 12.37 4.52
C ALA A 90 3.67 13.64 3.98
N ALA A 91 3.95 14.63 4.83
CA ALA A 91 4.65 15.85 4.45
C ALA A 91 6.08 15.54 3.97
N ALA A 92 6.80 14.65 4.66
CA ALA A 92 8.13 14.19 4.23
C ALA A 92 8.08 13.51 2.84
N LEU A 93 7.05 12.70 2.58
CA LEU A 93 6.83 12.10 1.25
C LEU A 93 6.62 13.16 0.17
N VAL A 94 5.74 14.14 0.40
CA VAL A 94 5.52 15.24 -0.56
C VAL A 94 6.81 16.02 -0.81
N ALA A 95 7.53 16.38 0.25
CA ALA A 95 8.79 17.11 0.14
C ALA A 95 9.85 16.32 -0.65
N SER A 96 9.95 15.01 -0.44
CA SER A 96 10.89 14.14 -1.17
C SER A 96 10.59 14.02 -2.68
N LEU A 97 9.33 14.24 -3.07
CA LEU A 97 8.87 14.17 -4.46
C LEU A 97 9.02 15.51 -5.18
N ALA A 98 9.01 16.63 -4.47
CA ALA A 98 9.04 17.98 -5.04
C ALA A 98 10.21 18.22 -6.01
N SER A 99 11.39 17.64 -5.73
CA SER A 99 12.58 17.73 -6.58
C SER A 99 12.92 16.43 -7.31
N ARG A 100 12.03 15.43 -7.28
CA ARG A 100 12.31 14.09 -7.81
C ARG A 100 12.01 14.03 -9.29
N THR A 101 13.04 13.75 -10.09
CA THR A 101 12.91 13.57 -11.55
C THR A 101 12.82 12.11 -11.98
N GLU A 102 13.25 11.19 -11.13
CA GLU A 102 13.30 9.75 -11.43
C GLU A 102 13.11 8.93 -10.14
N ILE A 103 12.45 7.77 -10.27
CA ILE A 103 12.39 6.73 -9.24
C ILE A 103 13.06 5.46 -9.80
N VAL A 104 14.04 4.92 -9.07
CA VAL A 104 14.68 3.66 -9.44
C VAL A 104 13.84 2.50 -8.89
N TRP A 105 13.15 1.80 -9.77
CA TRP A 105 12.28 0.67 -9.43
C TRP A 105 12.89 -0.66 -9.86
N GLY A 106 13.73 -1.22 -8.98
CA GLY A 106 14.45 -2.45 -9.27
C GLY A 106 15.41 -2.21 -10.43
N ALA A 107 15.26 -2.97 -11.52
CA ALA A 107 16.06 -2.72 -12.70
C ALA A 107 15.60 -1.47 -13.48
N ALA A 108 14.35 -1.02 -13.33
CA ALA A 108 13.75 0.05 -14.14
C ALA A 108 14.00 1.46 -13.60
N ARG A 109 14.06 2.41 -14.52
CA ARG A 109 14.04 3.84 -14.21
C ARG A 109 12.68 4.41 -14.59
N LEU A 110 11.99 4.97 -13.60
CA LEU A 110 10.68 5.56 -13.77
C LEU A 110 10.85 7.09 -13.76
N LYS A 111 10.83 7.70 -14.93
CA LYS A 111 10.88 9.16 -15.06
C LYS A 111 9.62 9.76 -14.46
N VAL A 112 9.77 10.65 -13.49
CA VAL A 112 8.65 11.36 -12.85
C VAL A 112 8.16 12.46 -13.79
N ARG A 113 6.87 12.42 -14.12
CA ARG A 113 6.19 13.43 -14.95
C ARG A 113 5.52 14.51 -14.12
N GLY A 114 5.19 14.19 -12.87
CA GLY A 114 4.54 15.05 -11.90
C GLY A 114 3.95 14.21 -10.79
N PHE A 115 3.38 14.85 -9.78
CA PHE A 115 2.59 14.18 -8.75
C PHE A 115 1.39 15.04 -8.36
N ASN A 116 0.36 14.36 -7.86
CA ASN A 116 -0.85 14.97 -7.35
C ASN A 116 -1.11 14.46 -5.94
N VAL A 117 -1.45 15.37 -5.04
CA VAL A 117 -1.94 15.01 -3.71
C VAL A 117 -3.44 14.78 -3.82
N ASP A 118 -3.88 13.57 -3.47
CA ASP A 118 -5.29 13.22 -3.38
C ASP A 118 -5.79 13.67 -2.01
N VAL A 119 -6.56 14.76 -2.03
CA VAL A 119 -7.32 15.26 -0.88
C VAL A 119 -8.64 14.50 -0.88
N SER A 120 -8.86 13.72 0.17
CA SER A 120 -10.00 12.82 0.27
C SER A 120 -11.34 13.53 0.24
N GLY A 121 -12.37 12.79 -0.20
CA GLY A 121 -13.76 13.20 -0.02
C GLY A 121 -14.22 13.16 1.44
N GLU A 122 -15.44 13.62 1.68
CA GLU A 122 -16.08 13.58 2.99
C GLU A 122 -16.52 12.14 3.32
N PHE A 123 -16.09 11.63 4.47
CA PHE A 123 -16.58 10.38 5.04
C PHE A 123 -17.44 10.69 6.26
N SER A 124 -18.52 9.93 6.44
CA SER A 124 -19.33 9.94 7.66
C SER A 124 -18.97 8.76 8.55
N ASP A 125 -19.16 8.92 9.86
CA ASP A 125 -19.08 7.81 10.80
C ASP A 125 -20.16 6.76 10.50
N GLY A 126 -19.85 5.49 10.81
CA GLY A 126 -20.79 4.38 10.72
C GLY A 126 -20.44 3.39 9.60
N PRO A 127 -21.46 2.84 8.89
CA PRO A 127 -21.24 1.78 7.91
C PRO A 127 -20.43 2.29 6.71
N VAL A 128 -19.37 1.57 6.37
CA VAL A 128 -18.52 1.87 5.22
C VAL A 128 -18.22 0.62 4.42
N GLU A 129 -18.16 0.76 3.09
CA GLU A 129 -17.61 -0.25 2.19
C GLU A 129 -16.27 0.21 1.60
N LEU A 130 -15.26 -0.66 1.65
CA LEU A 130 -13.94 -0.39 1.11
C LEU A 130 -13.53 -1.48 0.12
N SER A 131 -12.99 -1.05 -1.03
CA SER A 131 -12.52 -1.94 -2.08
C SER A 131 -11.01 -1.79 -2.30
N THR A 132 -10.28 -2.90 -2.29
CA THR A 132 -8.82 -2.86 -2.48
C THR A 132 -8.42 -2.91 -3.96
N ALA A 133 -7.49 -2.03 -4.35
CA ALA A 133 -6.84 -2.04 -5.66
C ALA A 133 -5.71 -3.07 -5.75
N THR A 134 -5.09 -3.45 -4.63
CA THR A 134 -4.04 -4.49 -4.58
C THR A 134 -4.41 -5.59 -3.59
N PRO A 135 -3.86 -6.82 -3.75
CA PRO A 135 -4.25 -7.92 -2.88
C PRO A 135 -3.96 -7.64 -1.40
N VAL A 136 -4.90 -8.03 -0.53
CA VAL A 136 -4.73 -7.97 0.93
C VAL A 136 -4.00 -9.22 1.39
N VAL A 137 -2.93 -9.02 2.16
CA VAL A 137 -2.14 -10.10 2.74
C VAL A 137 -2.53 -10.28 4.19
N VAL A 138 -2.94 -11.49 4.56
CA VAL A 138 -3.27 -11.89 5.94
C VAL A 138 -2.49 -13.15 6.29
N LYS A 139 -2.06 -13.26 7.55
CA LYS A 139 -1.33 -14.43 8.05
C LYS A 139 -1.85 -14.94 9.39
N HIS A 140 -1.76 -16.26 9.53
CA HIS A 140 -1.91 -16.98 10.79
C HIS A 140 -0.89 -18.11 10.84
N GLU A 141 -0.13 -18.23 11.94
CA GLU A 141 0.89 -19.29 12.13
C GLU A 141 1.83 -19.48 10.93
N SER A 142 2.36 -18.37 10.39
CA SER A 142 3.21 -18.32 9.19
C SER A 142 2.56 -18.74 7.86
N ARG A 143 1.28 -19.12 7.85
CA ARG A 143 0.51 -19.41 6.64
C ARG A 143 -0.18 -18.16 6.12
N TYR A 144 -0.25 -18.03 4.80
CA TYR A 144 -1.05 -17.01 4.14
C TYR A 144 -2.51 -17.46 4.09
N LEU A 145 -3.41 -16.58 4.52
CA LEU A 145 -4.85 -16.83 4.48
C LEU A 145 -5.47 -16.10 3.28
N LEU A 146 -6.47 -16.71 2.68
CA LEU A 146 -7.36 -16.14 1.67
C LEU A 146 -8.75 -15.92 2.26
N PRO A 147 -9.57 -15.04 1.66
CA PRO A 147 -10.97 -14.92 2.04
C PRO A 147 -11.67 -16.28 1.97
N GLY A 148 -12.38 -16.65 3.05
CA GLY A 148 -13.04 -17.95 3.20
C GLY A 148 -12.22 -18.98 4.00
N ASP A 149 -10.92 -18.77 4.18
CA ASP A 149 -10.12 -19.60 5.09
C ASP A 149 -10.49 -19.31 6.55
N ASP A 150 -10.37 -20.32 7.40
CA ASP A 150 -10.49 -20.17 8.85
C ASP A 150 -9.55 -19.06 9.36
N HIS A 151 -10.03 -18.31 10.36
CA HIS A 151 -9.34 -17.17 10.96
C HIS A 151 -9.09 -15.96 10.04
N TYR A 152 -9.44 -15.97 8.75
CA TYR A 152 -9.16 -14.83 7.87
C TYR A 152 -9.77 -13.52 8.41
N LEU A 153 -11.08 -13.54 8.72
CA LEU A 153 -11.81 -12.37 9.23
C LEU A 153 -11.27 -11.92 10.59
N GLU A 154 -11.04 -12.86 11.50
CA GLU A 154 -10.48 -12.59 12.82
C GLU A 154 -9.12 -11.88 12.72
N ARG A 155 -8.21 -12.42 11.90
CA ARG A 155 -6.86 -11.86 11.74
C ARG A 155 -6.88 -10.52 11.01
N LEU A 156 -7.78 -10.32 10.06
CA LEU A 156 -7.96 -9.02 9.41
C LEU A 156 -8.54 -7.99 10.38
N GLN A 157 -9.59 -8.32 11.14
CA GLN A 157 -10.17 -7.45 12.18
C GLN A 157 -9.11 -7.08 13.24
N HIS A 158 -8.31 -8.04 13.67
CA HIS A 158 -7.19 -7.81 14.57
C HIS A 158 -6.18 -6.83 13.96
N ASN A 159 -5.79 -6.99 12.69
CA ASN A 159 -4.91 -6.03 12.01
C ASN A 159 -5.50 -4.62 11.99
N LEU A 160 -6.79 -4.46 11.71
CA LEU A 160 -7.45 -3.16 11.70
C LEU A 160 -7.51 -2.54 13.10
N THR A 161 -7.83 -3.32 14.11
CA THR A 161 -7.83 -2.87 15.51
C THR A 161 -6.46 -2.32 15.91
N HIS A 162 -5.37 -3.03 15.58
CA HIS A 162 -4.01 -2.57 15.84
C HIS A 162 -3.64 -1.29 15.07
N LYS A 163 -4.17 -1.08 13.86
CA LYS A 163 -3.97 0.18 13.13
C LYS A 163 -4.71 1.34 13.80
N ALA A 164 -5.93 1.11 14.29
CA ALA A 164 -6.68 2.11 15.05
C ALA A 164 -5.94 2.51 16.33
N ASP A 165 -5.40 1.55 17.07
CA ASP A 165 -4.59 1.78 18.28
C ASP A 165 -3.35 2.66 17.99
N VAL A 166 -2.65 2.43 16.88
CA VAL A 166 -1.48 3.23 16.48
C VAL A 166 -1.86 4.69 16.22
N LEU A 167 -3.08 4.92 15.76
CA LEU A 167 -3.61 6.24 15.42
C LEU A 167 -4.34 6.90 16.60
N GLY A 168 -4.60 6.16 17.70
CA GLY A 168 -5.45 6.62 18.79
C GLY A 168 -6.90 6.85 18.36
N LEU A 169 -7.39 6.06 17.40
CA LEU A 169 -8.75 6.15 16.84
C LEU A 169 -9.62 4.98 17.30
N PRO A 170 -10.96 5.11 17.28
CA PRO A 170 -11.86 4.00 17.56
C PRO A 170 -11.59 2.82 16.62
N ALA A 171 -11.51 1.61 17.17
CA ALA A 171 -11.37 0.40 16.38
C ALA A 171 -12.66 0.15 15.57
N PRO A 172 -12.55 -0.25 14.29
CA PRO A 172 -13.73 -0.63 13.52
C PRO A 172 -14.30 -1.94 14.06
N HIS A 173 -15.57 -2.21 13.78
CA HIS A 173 -16.22 -3.48 14.17
C HIS A 173 -17.19 -3.96 13.09
N GLY A 174 -17.69 -5.19 13.25
CA GLY A 174 -18.62 -5.78 12.29
C GLY A 174 -18.00 -6.04 10.91
N LEU A 175 -16.69 -6.33 10.85
CA LEU A 175 -16.00 -6.58 9.59
C LEU A 175 -16.58 -7.79 8.84
N LEU A 176 -16.98 -7.56 7.60
CA LEU A 176 -17.46 -8.57 6.66
C LEU A 176 -16.67 -8.48 5.36
N VAL A 177 -16.42 -9.62 4.72
CA VAL A 177 -15.96 -9.67 3.32
C VAL A 177 -17.19 -9.82 2.43
N LEU A 178 -17.45 -8.82 1.61
CA LEU A 178 -18.56 -8.81 0.66
C LEU A 178 -18.17 -9.54 -0.65
N GLU A 179 -16.96 -9.29 -1.13
CA GLU A 179 -16.43 -9.92 -2.35
C GLU A 179 -14.94 -10.21 -2.22
N ALA A 180 -14.50 -11.27 -2.90
CA ALA A 180 -13.11 -11.66 -3.00
C ALA A 180 -12.72 -11.93 -4.46
N GLY A 181 -11.61 -11.34 -4.88
CA GLY A 181 -10.97 -11.64 -6.15
C GLY A 181 -10.18 -12.96 -6.10
N PRO A 182 -9.58 -13.37 -7.23
CA PRO A 182 -8.81 -14.60 -7.29
C PRO A 182 -7.54 -14.52 -6.44
N ARG A 183 -7.07 -15.68 -5.97
CA ARG A 183 -5.74 -15.85 -5.36
C ARG A 183 -4.66 -15.24 -6.24
N ARG A 184 -3.87 -14.34 -5.67
CA ARG A 184 -2.65 -13.79 -6.28
C ARG A 184 -1.43 -14.19 -5.47
N ARG A 185 -0.34 -14.54 -6.17
CA ARG A 185 0.94 -14.88 -5.58
C ARG A 185 2.03 -14.05 -6.25
N PHE A 186 2.83 -13.38 -5.45
CA PHE A 186 4.02 -12.65 -5.88
C PHE A 186 5.23 -13.16 -5.09
N THR A 187 6.40 -13.11 -5.69
CA THR A 187 7.66 -13.36 -4.98
C THR A 187 8.30 -12.02 -4.69
N VAL A 188 8.45 -11.69 -3.41
CA VAL A 188 9.01 -10.43 -2.94
C VAL A 188 10.25 -10.75 -2.10
N ARG A 189 11.42 -10.34 -2.59
CA ARG A 189 12.72 -10.63 -1.95
C ARG A 189 12.91 -12.11 -1.61
N GLY A 190 12.59 -13.00 -2.55
CA GLY A 190 12.76 -14.45 -2.40
C GLY A 190 11.67 -15.18 -1.60
N ALA A 191 10.71 -14.45 -1.00
CA ALA A 191 9.62 -15.05 -0.23
C ALA A 191 8.26 -14.79 -0.91
N PRO A 192 7.31 -15.75 -0.84
CA PRO A 192 5.99 -15.54 -1.42
C PRO A 192 5.24 -14.46 -0.63
N ARG A 193 4.35 -13.74 -1.30
CA ARG A 193 3.26 -12.93 -0.75
C ARG A 193 2.00 -13.37 -1.46
N ILE A 194 1.02 -13.85 -0.68
CA ILE A 194 -0.21 -14.44 -1.20
C ILE A 194 -1.38 -13.69 -0.58
N GLY A 195 -2.34 -13.32 -1.42
CA GLY A 195 -3.52 -12.59 -1.01
C GLY A 195 -4.56 -12.52 -2.12
N ALA A 196 -5.67 -11.84 -1.85
CA ALA A 196 -6.71 -11.54 -2.82
C ALA A 196 -7.14 -10.08 -2.67
N GLN A 197 -7.59 -9.47 -3.77
CA GLN A 197 -8.35 -8.22 -3.65
C GLN A 197 -9.66 -8.52 -2.94
N VAL A 198 -10.14 -7.63 -2.09
CA VAL A 198 -11.41 -7.77 -1.39
C VAL A 198 -12.24 -6.49 -1.48
N ARG A 199 -13.55 -6.66 -1.33
CA ARG A 199 -14.48 -5.62 -0.93
C ARG A 199 -14.99 -5.98 0.47
N VAL A 200 -14.86 -5.07 1.42
CA VAL A 200 -15.22 -5.29 2.82
C VAL A 200 -16.24 -4.26 3.28
N ALA A 201 -17.07 -4.64 4.24
CA ALA A 201 -17.94 -3.72 4.99
C ALA A 201 -17.56 -3.74 6.47
N MET A 202 -17.72 -2.61 7.16
CA MET A 202 -17.54 -2.49 8.61
C MET A 202 -18.20 -1.20 9.13
N GLU A 203 -18.35 -1.11 10.44
CA GLU A 203 -18.64 0.13 11.15
C GLU A 203 -17.31 0.80 11.53
N ALA A 204 -17.12 2.08 11.17
CA ALA A 204 -15.87 2.79 11.42
C ALA A 204 -16.03 4.31 11.60
N ASP A 205 -15.07 4.91 12.32
CA ASP A 205 -14.87 6.36 12.39
C ASP A 205 -14.37 6.90 11.03
N ALA A 206 -14.91 8.01 10.56
CA ALA A 206 -14.57 8.62 9.28
C ALA A 206 -13.07 8.91 9.12
N ARG A 207 -12.40 9.33 10.21
CA ARG A 207 -10.96 9.60 10.21
C ARG A 207 -10.16 8.31 10.09
N TYR A 208 -10.67 7.22 10.65
CA TYR A 208 -10.05 5.91 10.54
C TYR A 208 -10.18 5.36 9.10
N VAL A 209 -11.33 5.57 8.45
CA VAL A 209 -11.52 5.25 7.03
C VAL A 209 -10.52 6.01 6.15
N GLU A 210 -10.38 7.31 6.35
CA GLU A 210 -9.42 8.11 5.59
C GLU A 210 -7.97 7.68 5.87
N ALA A 211 -7.65 7.34 7.11
CA ALA A 211 -6.35 6.79 7.45
C ALA A 211 -6.06 5.48 6.69
N LEU A 212 -7.03 4.56 6.63
CA LEU A 212 -6.91 3.32 5.88
C LEU A 212 -6.74 3.54 4.38
N ARG A 213 -7.32 4.58 3.79
CA ARG A 213 -7.12 4.86 2.35
C ARG A 213 -5.66 5.14 1.99
N SER A 214 -4.91 5.74 2.92
CA SER A 214 -3.48 6.04 2.73
C SER A 214 -2.53 5.00 3.31
N TRP A 215 -3.03 4.07 4.14
CA TRP A 215 -2.24 2.99 4.74
C TRP A 215 -2.47 1.64 4.06
N GLY A 216 -3.72 1.28 3.75
CA GLY A 216 -4.13 0.00 3.20
C GLY A 216 -4.64 -1.00 4.26
N LEU A 217 -5.19 -2.12 3.80
CA LEU A 217 -5.67 -3.24 4.63
C LEU A 217 -4.60 -4.33 4.79
N GLY A 218 -4.60 -5.04 5.92
CA GLY A 218 -3.73 -6.19 6.13
C GLY A 218 -2.24 -5.83 6.28
N LEU A 219 -1.40 -6.80 5.90
CA LEU A 219 0.05 -6.79 6.06
C LEU A 219 0.77 -6.30 4.79
N ASP A 220 2.07 -6.04 4.92
CA ASP A 220 2.98 -5.72 3.81
C ASP A 220 2.54 -4.52 2.95
N THR A 221 1.83 -3.55 3.53
CA THR A 221 1.31 -2.36 2.84
C THR A 221 2.40 -1.52 2.18
N VAL A 222 3.56 -1.41 2.85
CA VAL A 222 4.77 -0.76 2.32
C VAL A 222 5.45 -1.54 1.19
N GLN A 223 4.98 -2.75 0.87
CA GLN A 223 5.43 -3.55 -0.28
C GLN A 223 4.41 -3.52 -1.43
N GLY A 224 3.38 -2.69 -1.35
CA GLY A 224 2.41 -2.55 -2.43
C GLY A 224 1.13 -3.40 -2.28
N PHE A 225 0.80 -3.85 -1.07
CA PHE A 225 -0.36 -4.72 -0.80
C PHE A 225 -1.45 -3.99 -0.02
N GLY A 226 -2.70 -4.43 -0.20
CA GLY A 226 -3.86 -3.93 0.52
C GLY A 226 -4.27 -2.47 0.27
N TRP A 227 -3.69 -1.80 -0.72
CA TRP A 227 -4.05 -0.44 -1.12
C TRP A 227 -5.54 -0.33 -1.44
N ILE A 228 -6.22 0.70 -0.91
CA ILE A 228 -7.64 0.95 -1.10
C ILE A 228 -7.85 1.88 -2.29
N ARG A 229 -8.91 1.65 -3.08
CA ARG A 229 -9.25 2.50 -4.23
C ARG A 229 -9.46 3.95 -3.82
#